data_AF-A1DCR6-F1
#
_entry.id   AF-A1DCR6-F1
#
_cell.length_a   1.000
_cell.length_b   1.000
_cell.length_c   1.000
_cell.angle_alpha   90.00
_cell.angle_beta   90.00
_cell.angle_gamma   90.00
#
_symmetry.space_group_name_H-M   'P 1'
#
loop_
_entity.id
_entity.type
_entity.pdbx_description
1 polymer ?
#
loop_
_entity_poly.entity_id
_entity_poly.type
_entity_poly.pdbx_seq_one_letter_code
_entity_poly.pdbx_strand_id
1 'polypeptide(L)'
;MSLDTPSLIDPTGPVLTVSTFTPINTDMDVTEIKVENDQPNNVLPGAAEEPQSTSAPANATPRKRGRKKAADGDADADSTETPTKKGKTSPKKGLGPIPASLESAGLADKMVLRMRDEEGRSWSEITNVWTRMTGIKVEGSTLRKRYTAMKANFVSISAEDEARILKVKKEVEEKFEQEKWHKIAEGVAADGGNNYPANTIQKKFKELNKRAQAAAAVETED
;
A
#
# COMPACT_ATOMS: atom_id res chain seq x y z
N MET A 1 -68.08 29.11 -13.13
CA MET A 1 -67.19 29.13 -14.30
C MET A 1 -66.27 30.33 -14.08
N SER A 2 -65.14 30.16 -13.37
CA SER A 2 -63.82 29.77 -13.93
C SER A 2 -63.48 30.71 -15.10
N LEU A 3 -62.46 31.55 -15.11
CA LEU A 3 -61.01 31.45 -14.84
C LEU A 3 -60.54 32.91 -14.56
N ASP A 4 -59.42 33.31 -13.96
CA ASP A 4 -58.06 32.79 -14.04
C ASP A 4 -57.18 33.47 -12.96
N THR A 5 -56.14 32.75 -12.54
CA THR A 5 -55.00 33.19 -11.70
C THR A 5 -53.83 33.55 -12.66
N PRO A 6 -52.69 34.19 -12.30
CA PRO A 6 -51.80 33.74 -11.21
C PRO A 6 -50.94 34.83 -10.49
N SER A 7 -50.76 34.68 -9.18
CA SER A 7 -49.53 34.23 -8.49
C SER A 7 -48.43 35.30 -8.28
N LEU A 8 -48.55 35.96 -7.12
CA LEU A 8 -47.46 36.64 -6.41
C LEU A 8 -46.56 35.54 -5.80
N ILE A 9 -45.29 35.49 -6.21
CA ILE A 9 -44.29 34.56 -5.66
C ILE A 9 -43.64 35.24 -4.45
N ASP A 10 -43.87 34.68 -3.28
CA ASP A 10 -43.28 35.08 -1.99
C ASP A 10 -41.88 34.46 -1.86
N PRO A 11 -40.81 35.23 -1.54
CA PRO A 11 -39.46 34.71 -1.41
C PRO A 11 -39.19 34.28 0.04
N THR A 12 -39.56 33.06 0.40
CA THR A 12 -39.01 32.42 1.61
C THR A 12 -38.80 30.93 1.35
N GLY A 13 -37.63 30.63 0.78
CA GLY A 13 -37.07 29.28 0.74
C GLY A 13 -35.89 29.19 1.72
N PRO A 14 -35.66 28.03 2.36
CA PRO A 14 -34.52 27.83 3.25
C PRO A 14 -33.21 27.91 2.46
N VAL A 15 -32.34 28.82 2.88
CA VAL A 15 -30.96 28.97 2.37
C VAL A 15 -30.18 27.72 2.79
N LEU A 16 -29.94 26.82 1.83
CA LEU A 16 -28.97 25.74 1.99
C LEU A 16 -27.58 26.36 2.06
N THR A 17 -27.08 26.56 3.27
CA THR A 17 -25.69 26.92 3.53
C THR A 17 -24.81 25.78 3.03
N VAL A 18 -24.16 26.01 1.88
CA VAL A 18 -23.14 25.11 1.34
C VAL A 18 -22.00 25.08 2.34
N SER A 19 -21.77 23.91 2.96
CA SER A 19 -20.64 23.69 3.84
C SER A 19 -19.35 23.84 3.04
N THR A 20 -18.63 24.93 3.28
CA THR A 20 -17.35 25.27 2.68
C THR A 20 -16.35 24.13 2.86
N PHE A 21 -15.84 23.64 1.73
CA PHE A 21 -14.73 22.71 1.61
C PHE A 21 -13.48 23.28 2.29
N THR A 22 -13.02 22.67 3.38
CA THR A 22 -11.75 22.99 4.03
C THR A 22 -10.63 22.14 3.41
N PRO A 23 -9.67 22.74 2.68
CA PRO A 23 -8.50 22.01 2.22
C PRO A 23 -7.59 21.64 3.39
N ILE A 24 -7.25 20.35 3.50
CA ILE A 24 -6.25 19.81 4.42
C ILE A 24 -4.88 20.15 3.83
N ASN A 25 -4.41 21.37 4.06
CA ASN A 25 -3.00 21.72 4.03
C ASN A 25 -2.82 22.89 4.98
N THR A 26 -2.66 22.57 6.26
CA THR A 26 -2.15 23.51 7.24
C THR A 26 -0.64 23.56 7.04
N ASP A 27 -0.16 24.67 6.47
CA ASP A 27 1.24 25.06 6.53
C ASP A 27 1.67 25.09 8.00
N MET A 28 2.62 24.23 8.38
CA MET A 28 3.29 24.33 9.67
C MET A 28 4.28 25.50 9.59
N ASP A 29 3.92 26.57 10.28
CA ASP A 29 4.77 27.73 10.52
C ASP A 29 6.06 27.27 11.23
N VAL A 30 7.19 27.43 10.54
CA VAL A 30 8.53 27.15 11.06
C VAL A 30 8.90 28.27 12.02
N THR A 31 8.58 28.08 13.30
CA THR A 31 9.12 28.92 14.37
C THR A 31 10.55 28.48 14.68
N GLU A 32 11.49 29.20 14.07
CA GLU A 32 12.68 29.77 14.71
C GLU A 32 13.41 28.87 15.72
N ILE A 33 14.33 28.04 15.23
CA ILE A 33 15.35 27.38 16.04
C ILE A 33 16.36 28.46 16.47
N LYS A 34 16.17 29.00 17.68
CA LYS A 34 17.15 29.85 18.34
C LYS A 34 18.19 28.95 19.02
N VAL A 35 19.37 28.91 18.41
CA VAL A 35 20.59 28.34 19.00
C VAL A 35 21.07 29.32 20.07
N GLU A 36 21.05 28.90 21.34
CA GLU A 36 21.87 29.51 22.37
C GLU A 36 22.45 28.41 23.28
N ASN A 37 23.75 28.55 23.48
CA ASN A 37 24.70 27.59 23.97
C ASN A 37 25.04 27.98 25.42
N ASP A 38 24.88 27.06 26.38
CA ASP A 38 25.66 27.08 27.62
C ASP A 38 25.63 25.71 28.33
N GLN A 39 26.78 25.04 28.30
CA GLN A 39 27.24 24.09 29.34
C GLN A 39 27.96 24.91 30.44
N PRO A 40 28.43 24.34 31.58
CA PRO A 40 28.37 22.95 32.05
C PRO A 40 27.90 22.83 33.53
N ASN A 41 27.60 21.62 34.00
CA ASN A 41 28.04 21.26 35.36
C ASN A 41 28.23 19.75 35.53
N ASN A 42 29.43 19.45 36.00
CA ASN A 42 30.12 18.17 36.05
C ASN A 42 30.07 17.67 37.51
N VAL A 43 29.48 16.50 37.76
CA VAL A 43 29.73 15.76 39.02
C VAL A 43 29.76 14.24 38.74
N LEU A 44 30.97 13.71 38.67
CA LEU A 44 31.37 12.36 39.09
C LEU A 44 32.36 12.58 40.27
N PRO A 45 32.59 11.66 41.24
CA PRO A 45 33.10 10.31 40.93
C PRO A 45 32.74 9.16 41.93
N GLY A 46 33.06 7.94 41.52
CA GLY A 46 33.54 6.86 42.40
C GLY A 46 32.61 5.65 42.60
N ALA A 47 33.02 4.38 42.59
CA ALA A 47 34.14 3.59 42.04
C ALA A 47 33.88 2.12 42.49
N ALA A 48 34.51 1.13 41.80
CA ALA A 48 34.58 -0.31 42.12
C ALA A 48 33.32 -1.15 41.74
N GLU A 49 33.36 -2.33 41.09
CA GLU A 49 34.39 -3.27 40.61
C GLU A 49 33.64 -4.33 39.73
N GLU A 50 34.23 -4.80 38.62
CA GLU A 50 33.78 -5.97 37.79
C GLU A 50 34.48 -7.26 38.31
N PRO A 51 34.32 -8.52 37.78
CA PRO A 51 33.35 -9.16 36.86
C PRO A 51 32.85 -10.55 37.42
N GLN A 52 31.88 -11.30 36.87
CA GLN A 52 31.98 -12.19 35.68
C GLN A 52 30.69 -13.04 35.49
N SER A 53 30.36 -13.27 34.21
CA SER A 53 29.90 -14.54 33.56
C SER A 53 28.54 -15.16 33.97
N THR A 54 27.62 -15.54 33.07
CA THR A 54 27.80 -16.58 32.04
C THR A 54 26.75 -16.56 30.89
N SER A 55 27.24 -16.97 29.71
CA SER A 55 26.59 -17.74 28.62
C SER A 55 25.36 -17.22 27.85
N ALA A 56 25.60 -16.82 26.59
CA ALA A 56 24.68 -16.98 25.46
C ALA A 56 24.60 -18.48 25.03
N PRO A 57 23.66 -18.90 24.15
CA PRO A 57 23.85 -18.67 22.72
C PRO A 57 22.58 -18.41 21.88
N ALA A 58 22.84 -17.88 20.68
CA ALA A 58 21.92 -17.63 19.59
C ALA A 58 21.41 -18.89 18.89
N ASN A 59 20.21 -18.82 18.31
CA ASN A 59 19.70 -19.62 17.19
C ASN A 59 18.28 -19.10 16.85
N ALA A 60 17.72 -19.12 15.64
CA ALA A 60 18.18 -19.25 14.27
C ALA A 60 16.93 -18.96 13.42
N THR A 61 17.08 -18.23 12.31
CA THR A 61 15.99 -17.90 11.36
C THR A 61 15.34 -19.13 10.72
N PRO A 62 14.02 -19.13 10.42
CA PRO A 62 13.32 -20.31 9.90
C PRO A 62 13.74 -20.63 8.46
N ARG A 63 14.44 -21.75 8.28
CA ARG A 63 14.80 -22.33 6.98
C ARG A 63 13.59 -22.99 6.31
N LYS A 64 13.40 -22.60 5.06
CA LYS A 64 12.58 -23.17 3.97
C LYS A 64 12.53 -24.72 4.04
N ARG A 65 11.34 -25.30 4.30
CA ARG A 65 11.17 -26.77 4.31
C ARG A 65 11.30 -27.33 2.89
N GLY A 66 12.35 -28.13 2.71
CA GLY A 66 12.64 -28.88 1.51
C GLY A 66 11.64 -30.01 1.25
N ARG A 67 11.41 -30.21 -0.04
CA ARG A 67 10.70 -31.31 -0.71
C ARG A 67 11.33 -32.66 -0.35
N LYS A 68 10.55 -33.63 0.15
CA LYS A 68 10.99 -35.03 0.23
C LYS A 68 11.09 -35.61 -1.18
N LYS A 69 12.27 -36.09 -1.54
CA LYS A 69 12.56 -36.92 -2.73
C LYS A 69 12.54 -38.38 -2.24
N ALA A 70 11.69 -39.21 -2.82
CA ALA A 70 11.74 -40.66 -2.68
C ALA A 70 12.71 -41.21 -3.74
N ALA A 71 13.41 -42.28 -3.36
CA ALA A 71 14.44 -42.96 -4.14
C ALA A 71 13.85 -43.91 -5.20
N ASP A 72 14.76 -44.35 -6.06
CA ASP A 72 14.66 -45.02 -7.36
C ASP A 72 13.68 -46.19 -7.56
N GLY A 73 13.21 -46.30 -8.80
CA GLY A 73 12.59 -47.45 -9.44
C GLY A 73 12.53 -47.19 -10.95
N ASP A 74 13.36 -47.90 -11.71
CA ASP A 74 13.55 -47.83 -13.16
C ASP A 74 12.44 -48.57 -13.95
N ALA A 75 12.40 -48.30 -15.27
CA ALA A 75 11.64 -48.94 -16.35
C ALA A 75 10.27 -48.34 -16.77
N ASP A 76 10.35 -47.49 -17.79
CA ASP A 76 9.69 -47.62 -19.11
C ASP A 76 8.24 -48.14 -19.17
N ALA A 77 7.29 -47.24 -19.47
CA ALA A 77 6.19 -47.48 -20.42
C ALA A 77 5.37 -46.19 -20.62
N ASP A 78 5.44 -45.69 -21.85
CA ASP A 78 4.55 -44.73 -22.48
C ASP A 78 3.08 -45.09 -22.29
N SER A 79 2.28 -44.17 -21.73
CA SER A 79 0.82 -44.14 -21.88
C SER A 79 0.27 -42.78 -21.48
N THR A 80 -0.21 -42.10 -22.51
CA THR A 80 -1.04 -40.91 -22.51
C THR A 80 -2.29 -41.06 -21.63
N GLU A 81 -2.33 -40.44 -20.45
CA GLU A 81 -3.60 -40.21 -19.74
C GLU A 81 -3.62 -38.86 -19.01
N THR A 82 -4.54 -38.02 -19.49
CA THR A 82 -5.00 -36.74 -18.95
C THR A 82 -5.48 -36.86 -17.50
N PRO A 83 -4.90 -36.16 -16.50
CA PRO A 83 -5.47 -36.15 -15.17
C PRO A 83 -6.53 -35.05 -15.04
N THR A 84 -7.78 -35.39 -15.36
CA THR A 84 -8.99 -34.66 -14.97
C THR A 84 -9.05 -34.57 -13.44
N LYS A 85 -8.60 -33.46 -12.87
CA LYS A 85 -8.64 -33.24 -11.41
C LYS A 85 -10.05 -32.84 -10.97
N LYS A 86 -10.95 -33.83 -10.87
CA LYS A 86 -12.16 -33.72 -10.03
C LYS A 86 -11.74 -33.71 -8.56
N GLY A 87 -11.50 -32.52 -8.02
CA GLY A 87 -11.35 -32.29 -6.59
C GLY A 87 -12.61 -31.61 -6.04
N LYS A 88 -13.66 -32.39 -5.75
CA LYS A 88 -14.82 -31.95 -4.97
C LYS A 88 -14.33 -31.67 -3.55
N THR A 89 -13.95 -30.42 -3.29
CA THR A 89 -13.71 -29.94 -1.93
C THR A 89 -14.98 -29.25 -1.47
N SER A 90 -15.63 -29.83 -0.47
CA SER A 90 -16.71 -29.19 0.27
C SER A 90 -16.26 -27.77 0.65
N PRO A 91 -17.06 -26.72 0.40
CA PRO A 91 -16.63 -25.37 0.68
C PRO A 91 -16.41 -25.24 2.18
N LYS A 92 -15.14 -25.09 2.59
CA LYS A 92 -14.82 -24.64 3.94
C LYS A 92 -15.60 -23.35 4.15
N LYS A 93 -16.40 -23.30 5.21
CA LYS A 93 -17.27 -22.17 5.57
C LYS A 93 -16.41 -20.98 6.05
N GLY A 94 -15.52 -20.51 5.17
CA GLY A 94 -14.72 -19.32 5.35
C GLY A 94 -15.45 -18.12 4.76
N LEU A 95 -15.05 -16.93 5.19
CA LEU A 95 -15.43 -15.69 4.51
C LEU A 95 -14.92 -15.81 3.07
N GLY A 96 -15.81 -15.98 2.11
CA GLY A 96 -15.47 -16.05 0.69
C GLY A 96 -14.74 -14.80 0.19
N PRO A 97 -14.43 -14.73 -1.11
CA PRO A 97 -13.77 -13.55 -1.68
C PRO A 97 -14.52 -12.25 -1.34
N ILE A 98 -13.77 -11.15 -1.25
CA ILE A 98 -14.34 -9.82 -1.04
C ILE A 98 -15.01 -9.40 -2.35
N PRO A 99 -16.26 -8.94 -2.33
CA PRO A 99 -16.96 -8.58 -3.56
C PRO A 99 -16.29 -7.37 -4.24
N ALA A 100 -16.29 -7.39 -5.57
CA ALA A 100 -15.73 -6.33 -6.40
C ALA A 100 -16.78 -5.28 -6.79
N SER A 101 -18.07 -5.60 -6.63
CA SER A 101 -19.20 -4.71 -6.94
C SER A 101 -20.35 -4.93 -5.97
N LEU A 102 -21.28 -3.96 -5.91
CA LEU A 102 -22.49 -4.10 -5.08
C LEU A 102 -23.36 -5.30 -5.51
N GLU A 103 -23.40 -5.63 -6.80
CA GLU A 103 -24.15 -6.77 -7.33
C GLU A 103 -23.57 -8.12 -6.89
N SER A 104 -22.24 -8.25 -6.92
CA SER A 104 -21.53 -9.44 -6.46
C SER A 104 -21.47 -9.58 -4.93
N ALA A 105 -21.81 -8.52 -4.20
CA ALA A 105 -21.88 -8.56 -2.74
C ALA A 105 -23.00 -9.48 -2.26
N GLY A 106 -22.62 -10.44 -1.40
CA GLY A 106 -23.58 -11.31 -0.73
C GLY A 106 -24.49 -10.52 0.23
N LEU A 107 -25.60 -11.14 0.62
CA LEU A 107 -26.59 -10.49 1.51
C LEU A 107 -25.97 -9.99 2.82
N ALA A 108 -25.04 -10.75 3.40
CA ALA A 108 -24.33 -10.35 4.61
C ALA A 108 -23.38 -9.16 4.40
N ASP A 109 -22.76 -9.04 3.23
CA ASP A 109 -21.87 -7.92 2.90
C ASP A 109 -22.67 -6.63 2.61
N LYS A 110 -23.81 -6.77 1.90
CA LYS A 110 -24.78 -5.67 1.72
C LYS A 110 -25.31 -5.16 3.06
N MET A 111 -25.56 -6.07 4.01
CA MET A 111 -25.96 -5.68 5.37
C MET A 111 -24.88 -4.85 6.08
N VAL A 112 -23.60 -5.21 5.96
CA VAL A 112 -22.49 -4.44 6.56
C VAL A 112 -22.43 -3.03 5.97
N LEU A 113 -22.55 -2.90 4.65
CA LEU A 113 -22.55 -1.60 3.97
C LEU A 113 -23.72 -0.72 4.45
N ARG A 114 -24.93 -1.28 4.47
CA ARG A 114 -26.16 -0.59 4.90
C ARG A 114 -26.06 -0.11 6.35
N MET A 115 -25.71 -1.01 7.28
CA MET A 115 -25.61 -0.65 8.70
C MET A 115 -24.48 0.35 8.99
N ARG A 116 -23.41 0.34 8.17
CA ARG A 116 -22.28 1.24 8.36
C ARG A 116 -22.50 2.61 7.74
N ASP A 117 -22.98 2.67 6.50
CA ASP A 117 -23.05 3.90 5.71
C ASP A 117 -24.41 4.60 5.90
N GLU A 118 -25.52 3.86 5.97
CA GLU A 118 -26.86 4.45 6.08
C GLU A 118 -27.30 4.61 7.54
N GLU A 119 -27.07 3.59 8.38
CA GLU A 119 -27.52 3.62 9.78
C GLU A 119 -26.45 4.11 10.77
N GLY A 120 -25.19 4.27 10.33
CA GLY A 120 -24.10 4.76 11.17
C GLY A 120 -23.76 3.89 12.38
N ARG A 121 -24.10 2.59 12.37
CA ARG A 121 -23.93 1.71 13.54
C ARG A 121 -22.47 1.45 13.89
N SER A 122 -22.27 1.03 15.14
CA SER A 122 -20.96 0.62 15.65
C SER A 122 -20.51 -0.73 15.08
N TRP A 123 -19.20 -0.94 14.96
CA TRP A 123 -18.64 -2.20 14.46
C TRP A 123 -19.01 -3.42 15.32
N SER A 124 -19.16 -3.24 16.64
CA SER A 124 -19.57 -4.31 17.55
C SER A 124 -20.97 -4.83 17.23
N GLU A 125 -21.91 -3.91 16.97
CA GLU A 125 -23.28 -4.26 16.62
C GLU A 125 -23.37 -4.91 15.23
N ILE A 126 -22.67 -4.34 14.25
CA ILE A 126 -22.58 -4.91 12.90
C ILE A 126 -22.00 -6.33 12.96
N THR A 127 -20.97 -6.55 13.78
CA THR A 127 -20.35 -7.87 13.98
C THR A 127 -21.34 -8.86 14.57
N ASN A 128 -22.15 -8.46 15.55
CA ASN A 128 -23.17 -9.31 16.15
C ASN A 128 -24.23 -9.72 15.12
N VAL A 129 -24.76 -8.76 14.34
CA VAL A 129 -25.76 -9.04 13.30
C VAL A 129 -25.19 -9.93 12.20
N TRP A 130 -23.98 -9.64 11.72
CA TRP A 130 -23.31 -10.42 10.69
C TRP A 130 -22.99 -11.86 11.14
N THR A 131 -22.55 -12.03 12.40
CA THR A 131 -22.28 -13.35 13.00
C THR A 131 -23.57 -14.15 13.14
N ARG A 132 -24.67 -13.52 13.57
CA ARG A 132 -26.00 -14.18 13.62
C ARG A 132 -26.48 -14.62 12.24
N MET A 133 -26.21 -13.82 11.22
CA MET A 133 -26.66 -14.09 9.85
C MET A 133 -25.86 -15.18 9.14
N THR A 134 -24.53 -15.18 9.30
CA THR A 134 -23.64 -16.11 8.61
C THR A 134 -23.30 -17.35 9.43
N GLY A 135 -23.49 -17.28 10.75
CA GLY A 135 -23.04 -18.29 11.71
C GLY A 135 -21.52 -18.34 11.86
N ILE A 136 -20.77 -17.39 11.30
CA ILE A 136 -19.31 -17.35 11.36
C ILE A 136 -18.88 -16.30 12.37
N LYS A 137 -18.13 -16.74 13.39
CA LYS A 137 -17.54 -15.81 14.36
C LYS A 137 -16.34 -15.12 13.75
N VAL A 138 -16.41 -13.81 13.64
CA VAL A 138 -15.32 -12.96 13.11
C VAL A 138 -14.78 -12.07 14.21
N GLU A 139 -13.47 -11.85 14.18
CA GLU A 139 -12.82 -10.84 15.00
C GLU A 139 -13.22 -9.44 14.52
N GLY A 140 -13.32 -8.47 15.44
CA GLY A 140 -13.79 -7.10 15.12
C GLY A 140 -13.01 -6.39 14.02
N SER A 141 -11.72 -6.74 13.81
CA SER A 141 -10.90 -6.18 12.73
C SER A 141 -11.23 -6.73 11.34
N THR A 142 -11.75 -7.96 11.26
CA THR A 142 -12.00 -8.68 10.00
C THR A 142 -13.07 -8.01 9.15
N LEU A 143 -14.22 -7.66 9.75
CA LEU A 143 -15.30 -6.98 9.02
C LEU A 143 -14.90 -5.56 8.61
N ARG A 144 -14.12 -4.87 9.43
CA ARG A 144 -13.61 -3.54 9.10
C ARG A 144 -12.69 -3.59 7.89
N LYS A 145 -11.74 -4.54 7.86
CA LYS A 145 -10.87 -4.78 6.69
C LYS A 145 -11.69 -5.13 5.45
N ARG A 146 -12.68 -6.02 5.58
CA ARG A 146 -13.57 -6.40 4.48
C ARG A 146 -14.35 -5.21 3.94
N TYR A 147 -14.91 -4.38 4.82
CA TYR A 147 -15.60 -3.14 4.44
C TYR A 147 -14.68 -2.17 3.71
N THR A 148 -13.48 -1.90 4.22
CA THR A 148 -12.51 -1.01 3.55
C THR A 148 -12.18 -1.52 2.16
N ALA A 149 -11.94 -2.82 2.01
CA ALA A 149 -11.68 -3.43 0.71
C ALA A 149 -12.90 -3.34 -0.23
N MET A 150 -14.13 -3.57 0.26
CA MET A 150 -15.34 -3.36 -0.55
C MET A 150 -15.46 -1.90 -1.02
N LYS A 151 -15.25 -0.92 -0.12
CA LYS A 151 -15.30 0.50 -0.49
C LYS A 151 -14.23 0.85 -1.53
N ALA A 152 -13.01 0.32 -1.39
CA ALA A 152 -11.96 0.52 -2.38
C ALA A 152 -12.31 -0.10 -3.74
N ASN A 153 -12.83 -1.33 -3.75
CA ASN A 153 -13.22 -2.02 -4.99
C ASN A 153 -14.37 -1.31 -5.72
N PHE A 154 -15.28 -0.69 -4.97
CA PHE A 154 -16.44 0.00 -5.54
C PHE A 154 -16.09 1.39 -6.08
N VAL A 155 -14.86 1.87 -5.85
CA VAL A 155 -14.34 3.06 -6.53
C VAL A 155 -14.08 2.68 -7.98
N SER A 156 -15.07 2.92 -8.82
CA SER A 156 -14.92 2.92 -10.28
C SER A 156 -14.21 4.20 -10.70
N ILE A 157 -13.04 4.06 -11.33
CA ILE A 157 -12.36 5.18 -12.00
C ILE A 157 -13.01 5.32 -13.38
N SER A 158 -13.27 6.55 -13.81
CA SER A 158 -13.81 6.78 -15.16
C SER A 158 -12.76 6.41 -16.22
N ALA A 159 -13.18 5.92 -17.39
CA ALA A 159 -12.24 5.59 -18.47
C ALA A 159 -11.38 6.80 -18.88
N GLU A 160 -11.92 8.01 -18.75
CA GLU A 160 -11.16 9.24 -18.99
C GLU A 160 -10.08 9.47 -17.92
N ASP A 161 -10.40 9.23 -16.65
CA ASP A 161 -9.44 9.33 -15.55
C ASP A 161 -8.36 8.25 -15.66
N GLU A 162 -8.70 7.03 -16.09
CA GLU A 162 -7.72 5.99 -16.36
C GLU A 162 -6.68 6.45 -17.40
N ALA A 163 -7.14 7.06 -18.49
CA ALA A 163 -6.27 7.64 -19.50
C ALA A 163 -5.42 8.81 -18.95
N ARG A 164 -6.02 9.67 -18.10
CA ARG A 164 -5.30 10.76 -17.41
C ARG A 164 -4.22 10.21 -16.48
N ILE A 165 -4.51 9.17 -15.70
CA ILE A 165 -3.55 8.52 -14.79
C ILE A 165 -2.35 8.00 -15.57
N LEU A 166 -2.58 7.30 -16.69
CA LEU A 166 -1.49 6.77 -17.52
C LEU A 166 -0.62 7.88 -18.12
N LYS A 167 -1.25 8.96 -18.61
CA LYS A 167 -0.55 10.13 -19.15
C LYS A 167 0.29 10.83 -18.08
N VAL A 168 -0.32 11.16 -16.94
CA VAL A 168 0.35 11.86 -15.84
C VAL A 168 1.49 11.01 -15.27
N LYS A 169 1.28 9.70 -15.11
CA LYS A 169 2.35 8.78 -14.69
C LYS A 169 3.56 8.86 -15.61
N LYS A 170 3.34 8.80 -16.92
CA LYS A 170 4.42 8.90 -17.91
C LYS A 170 5.15 10.25 -17.81
N GLU A 171 4.41 11.35 -17.72
CA GLU A 171 4.98 12.69 -17.60
C GLU A 171 5.78 12.87 -16.30
N VAL A 172 5.30 12.34 -15.18
CA VAL A 172 6.00 12.37 -13.90
C VAL A 172 7.28 11.53 -13.94
N GLU A 173 7.22 10.31 -14.49
CA GLU A 173 8.40 9.46 -14.64
C GLU A 173 9.46 10.09 -15.56
N GLU A 174 9.03 10.73 -16.65
CA GLU A 174 9.93 11.45 -17.55
C GLU A 174 10.62 12.64 -16.87
N LYS A 175 9.87 13.47 -16.13
CA LYS A 175 10.43 14.58 -15.35
C LYS A 175 11.35 14.08 -14.25
N PHE A 176 10.97 13.03 -13.54
CA PHE A 176 11.79 12.45 -12.48
C PHE A 176 13.12 11.92 -13.01
N GLU A 177 13.13 11.27 -14.17
CA GLU A 177 14.38 10.82 -14.80
C GLU A 177 15.27 12.00 -15.20
N GLN A 178 14.68 13.07 -15.76
CA GLN A 178 15.43 14.29 -16.07
C GLN A 178 16.02 14.93 -14.81
N GLU A 179 15.21 15.14 -13.77
CA GLU A 179 15.63 15.72 -12.49
C GLU A 179 16.70 14.88 -11.81
N LYS A 180 16.57 13.55 -11.82
CA LYS A 180 17.57 12.62 -11.31
C LYS A 180 18.93 12.87 -11.96
N TRP A 181 18.99 12.97 -13.28
CA TRP A 181 20.27 13.21 -13.97
C TRP A 181 20.83 14.62 -13.72
N HIS A 182 19.97 15.62 -13.55
CA HIS A 182 20.41 16.96 -13.13
C HIS A 182 20.99 16.94 -11.71
N LYS A 183 20.33 16.28 -10.76
CA LYS A 183 20.84 16.13 -9.38
C LYS A 183 22.14 15.37 -9.31
N ILE A 184 22.32 14.33 -10.14
CA ILE A 184 23.62 13.64 -10.24
C ILE A 184 24.68 14.59 -10.81
N ALA A 185 24.34 15.42 -11.80
CA ALA A 185 25.28 16.40 -12.34
C ALA A 185 25.73 17.42 -11.31
N GLU A 186 24.78 17.95 -10.55
CA GLU A 186 25.04 18.86 -9.45
C GLU A 186 25.88 18.18 -8.36
N GLY A 187 25.54 16.94 -7.97
CA GLY A 187 26.31 16.17 -7.01
C GLY A 187 27.76 15.93 -7.45
N VAL A 188 27.98 15.58 -8.72
CA VAL A 188 29.33 15.43 -9.29
C VAL A 188 30.10 16.75 -9.22
N ALA A 189 29.46 17.87 -9.51
CA ALA A 189 30.10 19.19 -9.42
C ALA A 189 30.41 19.58 -7.95
N ALA A 190 29.50 19.28 -7.02
CA ALA A 190 29.66 19.52 -5.60
C ALA A 190 30.78 18.67 -4.97
N ASP A 191 30.96 17.44 -5.45
CA ASP A 191 32.05 16.53 -5.06
C ASP A 191 33.42 16.91 -5.68
N GLY A 192 33.50 18.07 -6.35
CA GLY A 192 34.73 18.60 -6.95
C GLY A 192 34.98 18.14 -8.40
N GLY A 193 34.00 17.49 -9.03
CA GLY A 193 34.00 17.19 -10.45
C GLY A 193 33.68 18.41 -11.33
N ASN A 194 33.86 18.27 -12.64
CA ASN A 194 33.47 19.32 -13.57
C ASN A 194 31.95 19.38 -13.76
N ASN A 195 31.47 20.55 -14.16
CA ASN A 195 30.07 20.75 -14.51
C ASN A 195 29.77 20.10 -15.87
N TYR A 196 28.95 19.04 -15.87
CA TYR A 196 28.56 18.33 -17.08
C TYR A 196 27.04 18.42 -17.32
N PRO A 197 26.59 18.51 -18.58
CA PRO A 197 25.17 18.38 -18.89
C PRO A 197 24.63 17.01 -18.47
N ALA A 198 23.40 16.98 -17.96
CA ALA A 198 22.72 15.77 -17.47
C ALA A 198 22.75 14.60 -18.49
N ASN A 199 22.57 14.89 -19.79
CA ASN A 199 22.61 13.87 -20.86
C ASN A 199 24.01 13.22 -21.02
N THR A 200 25.08 13.99 -20.82
CA THR A 200 26.45 13.46 -20.87
C THR A 200 26.70 12.51 -19.71
N ILE A 201 26.24 12.85 -18.51
CA ILE A 201 26.33 12.00 -17.33
C ILE A 201 25.52 10.74 -17.49
N GLN A 202 24.30 10.83 -18.02
CA GLN A 202 23.47 9.67 -18.30
C GLN A 202 24.17 8.68 -19.25
N LYS A 203 24.76 9.17 -20.34
CA LYS A 203 25.53 8.34 -21.28
C LYS A 203 26.73 7.69 -20.61
N LYS A 204 27.49 8.45 -19.82
CA LYS A 204 28.66 7.93 -19.10
C LYS A 204 28.29 6.91 -18.04
N PHE A 205 27.21 7.13 -17.30
CA PHE A 205 26.69 6.14 -16.36
C PHE A 205 26.30 4.84 -17.05
N LYS A 206 25.62 4.90 -18.21
CA LYS A 206 25.26 3.70 -18.99
C LYS A 206 26.49 2.93 -19.48
N GLU A 207 27.52 3.64 -19.94
CA GLU A 207 28.81 3.06 -20.35
C GLU A 207 29.50 2.35 -19.17
N LEU A 208 29.59 3.02 -18.01
CA LEU A 208 30.18 2.48 -16.79
C LEU A 208 29.41 1.25 -16.29
N ASN A 209 28.08 1.28 -16.32
CA ASN A 209 27.26 0.15 -15.88
C ASN A 209 27.41 -1.07 -16.82
N LYS A 210 27.45 -0.84 -18.14
CA LYS A 210 27.73 -1.92 -19.10
C LYS A 210 29.13 -2.53 -18.89
N ARG A 211 30.13 -1.69 -18.62
CA ARG A 211 31.50 -2.13 -18.33
C ARG A 211 31.58 -2.88 -17.01
N ALA A 212 30.90 -2.43 -15.96
CA ALA A 212 30.84 -3.11 -14.67
C ALA A 212 30.18 -4.50 -14.79
N GLN A 213 29.09 -4.62 -15.56
CA GLN A 213 28.45 -5.90 -15.83
C GLN A 213 29.33 -6.84 -16.66
N ALA A 214 30.07 -6.32 -17.65
CA ALA A 214 31.01 -7.10 -18.43
C ALA A 214 32.21 -7.59 -17.59
N ALA A 215 32.72 -6.75 -16.68
CA ALA A 215 33.80 -7.15 -15.76
C ALA A 215 33.33 -8.21 -14.75
N ALA A 216 32.12 -8.06 -14.19
CA ALA A 216 31.56 -9.02 -13.24
C ALA A 216 31.27 -10.41 -13.86
N ALA A 217 31.00 -10.48 -15.17
CA ALA A 217 30.81 -11.75 -15.87
C ALA A 217 32.13 -12.50 -16.13
N VAL A 218 33.25 -11.78 -16.22
CA VAL A 218 34.58 -12.36 -16.46
C VAL A 218 35.18 -12.92 -15.17
N GLU A 219 34.89 -12.34 -14.00
CA GLU A 219 35.37 -12.84 -12.71
C GLU A 219 34.64 -14.10 -12.19
N THR A 220 33.57 -14.55 -12.85
CA THR A 220 32.83 -15.77 -12.48
C THR A 220 33.21 -17.04 -13.25
N GLU A 221 34.18 -16.95 -14.18
CA GLU A 221 34.66 -18.10 -14.99
C GLU A 221 36.10 -18.55 -14.69
N ASP A 222 36.75 -18.03 -13.64
CA ASP A 222 38.07 -18.49 -13.14
C ASP A 222 37.97 -19.23 -11.79
#